data_AF-A0A0C2D4X0-F1
#
_entry.id   AF-A0A0C2D4X0-F1
#
_cell.length_a   1.000
_cell.length_b   1.000
_cell.length_c   1.000
_cell.angle_alpha   90.00
_cell.angle_beta   90.00
_cell.angle_gamma   90.00
#
_symmetry.space_group_name_H-M   'P 1'
#
loop_
_entity.id
_entity.type
_entity.pdbx_description
1 polymer ?
#
loop_
_entity_poly.entity_id
_entity_poly.type
_entity_poly.pdbx_seq_one_letter_code
_entity_poly.pdbx_strand_id
1 'polypeptide(L)'
;MVAFATGEVEVEGKSVDELCQLERTIVNKVNAGGSGTDISYWEGLLVHLKVHIAKTRLKELHQKMLKLKLARIREEQMREVGKIDSQGHVTVKKRPISDDEEEDLEKQVRKKIDLDELESADLDDEQKEMRWRQLSPEQLEVATLQLYERGGYSPTYGDVNDTMPGIEVLDEKSDMEDLLKRRREHRKQPAGVSKIEADMLAIARKGMEGDESTFSVEQPLETQSHLWSDKYRPRKPTYLNRVQTGFDWNKYNQTHYDMDNPPPKIVQGYKFNIFYPDLLDPSETPSFTVTPCDDPDFAVIRFKAGPPYEDIAFKCVNREWEMSLKENLLRLFFTVNTTGFFLIAAMIFVVDAIGTFLIIQKVRYTEIDWSTYMQQVECYTKKNIRNYSQIGGDTGPVVYPAGHLLTYSVFHTLTNAGKDIRMAQYIFMGLYLINLLAVFRLYYKSNKIFLSPRLHLTLLSCHIVVLVIFGYHMWFRSHGGLRASLIELSHGIRTRTGVAETLFALFSANLIGITFARSLHYQFYSWYYHQLPFLLFWNSNTAAVVKQPTVVPWLSMVIKNG
;
A
#
# COMPACT_ATOMS: atom_id res chain seq x y z
N MET A 1 -28.92 -8.72 -43.07
CA MET A 1 -29.10 -7.26 -43.08
C MET A 1 -27.89 -6.69 -42.37
N VAL A 2 -26.92 -6.03 -43.00
CA VAL A 2 -26.98 -5.10 -44.13
C VAL A 2 -25.79 -5.40 -45.04
N ALA A 3 -26.08 -5.69 -46.31
CA ALA A 3 -25.11 -5.59 -47.39
C ALA A 3 -25.27 -4.21 -48.05
N PHE A 4 -24.23 -3.80 -48.77
CA PHE A 4 -24.11 -2.63 -49.65
C PHE A 4 -23.67 -1.31 -48.98
N ALA A 5 -22.35 -1.04 -49.03
CA ALA A 5 -21.81 0.25 -49.52
C ALA A 5 -20.27 0.40 -49.36
N THR A 6 -19.44 -0.59 -49.73
CA THR A 6 -18.00 -0.39 -50.02
C THR A 6 -17.52 -1.57 -50.86
N GLY A 7 -16.71 -1.35 -51.89
CA GLY A 7 -16.19 -2.41 -52.77
C GLY A 7 -15.16 -3.34 -52.12
N GLU A 8 -15.31 -3.69 -50.85
CA GLU A 8 -14.37 -4.56 -50.16
C GLU A 8 -14.48 -6.00 -50.68
N VAL A 9 -13.37 -6.52 -51.18
CA VAL A 9 -13.24 -7.95 -51.47
C VAL A 9 -13.43 -8.70 -50.16
N GLU A 10 -14.40 -9.61 -50.10
CA GLU A 10 -14.68 -10.40 -48.91
C GLU A 10 -13.46 -11.29 -48.58
N VAL A 11 -12.66 -10.89 -47.59
CA VAL A 11 -11.41 -11.58 -47.18
C VAL A 11 -11.65 -12.48 -45.96
N GLU A 12 -12.73 -12.26 -45.22
CA GLU A 12 -13.04 -13.01 -44.01
C GLU A 12 -13.46 -14.46 -44.32
N GLY A 13 -12.85 -15.42 -43.62
CA GLY A 13 -13.20 -16.85 -43.71
C GLY A 13 -12.46 -17.66 -44.76
N LYS A 14 -11.62 -17.05 -45.61
CA LYS A 14 -10.84 -17.73 -46.65
C LYS A 14 -9.57 -18.41 -46.10
N SER A 15 -9.19 -19.54 -46.70
CA SER A 15 -7.94 -20.25 -46.37
C SER A 15 -6.71 -19.47 -46.86
N VAL A 16 -5.52 -19.76 -46.29
CA VAL A 16 -4.27 -19.10 -46.73
C VAL A 16 -4.03 -19.29 -48.23
N ASP A 17 -4.36 -20.45 -48.78
CA ASP A 17 -4.19 -20.75 -50.21
C ASP A 17 -5.13 -19.93 -51.10
N GLU A 18 -6.39 -19.78 -50.69
CA GLU A 18 -7.38 -18.93 -51.40
C GLU A 18 -6.99 -17.46 -51.38
N LEU A 19 -6.42 -16.98 -50.26
CA LEU A 19 -5.93 -15.61 -50.15
C LEU A 19 -4.68 -15.37 -51.01
N CYS A 20 -3.79 -16.36 -51.13
CA CYS A 20 -2.64 -16.29 -52.03
C CYS A 20 -3.06 -16.33 -53.51
N GLN A 21 -4.12 -17.04 -53.87
CA GLN A 21 -4.68 -17.01 -55.23
C GLN A 21 -5.32 -15.64 -55.55
N LEU A 22 -5.99 -15.04 -54.57
CA LEU A 22 -6.54 -13.69 -54.67
C LEU A 22 -5.43 -12.65 -54.84
N GLU A 23 -4.32 -12.80 -54.10
CA GLU A 23 -3.13 -11.94 -54.24
C GLU A 23 -2.57 -11.99 -55.67
N ARG A 24 -2.39 -13.19 -56.24
CA ARG A 24 -1.93 -13.34 -57.63
C ARG A 24 -2.89 -12.68 -58.62
N THR A 25 -4.19 -12.81 -58.40
CA THR A 25 -5.21 -12.20 -59.27
C THR A 25 -5.16 -10.68 -59.23
N ILE A 26 -4.92 -10.09 -58.06
CA ILE A 26 -4.80 -8.64 -57.88
C ILE A 26 -3.48 -8.13 -58.46
N VAL A 27 -2.35 -8.82 -58.22
CA VAL A 27 -1.04 -8.49 -58.81
C VAL A 27 -1.12 -8.50 -60.34
N ASN A 28 -1.74 -9.52 -60.93
CA ASN A 28 -1.91 -9.59 -62.38
C ASN A 28 -2.78 -8.44 -62.92
N LYS A 29 -3.79 -7.98 -62.16
CA LYS A 29 -4.61 -6.81 -62.54
C LYS A 29 -3.86 -5.48 -62.43
N VAL A 30 -3.01 -5.32 -61.43
CA VAL A 30 -2.13 -4.14 -61.29
C VAL A 30 -1.14 -4.09 -62.46
N ASN A 31 -0.52 -5.24 -62.78
CA ASN A 31 0.48 -5.34 -63.85
C ASN A 31 -0.13 -5.20 -65.27
N ALA A 32 -1.39 -5.59 -65.47
CA ALA A 32 -2.05 -5.53 -66.79
C ALA A 32 -2.46 -4.10 -67.23
N GLY A 33 -2.40 -3.10 -66.33
CA GLY A 33 -2.47 -1.66 -66.63
C GLY A 33 -3.41 -1.22 -67.79
N GLY A 34 -4.73 -1.14 -67.54
CA GLY A 34 -5.71 -0.68 -68.53
C GLY A 34 -6.27 0.73 -68.25
N SER A 35 -6.55 1.51 -69.31
CA SER A 35 -7.17 2.84 -69.19
C SER A 35 -8.54 2.76 -68.51
N GLY A 36 -8.63 3.20 -67.26
CA GLY A 36 -9.85 3.14 -66.43
C GLY A 36 -9.74 2.29 -65.16
N THR A 37 -8.58 1.67 -64.91
CA THR A 37 -8.33 0.93 -63.65
C THR A 37 -7.67 1.85 -62.63
N ASP A 38 -8.30 2.03 -61.46
CA ASP A 38 -7.72 2.80 -60.35
C ASP A 38 -6.58 2.00 -59.70
N ILE A 39 -5.35 2.25 -60.16
CA ILE A 39 -4.13 1.55 -59.69
C ILE A 39 -3.94 1.75 -58.18
N SER A 40 -4.21 2.96 -57.67
CA SER A 40 -4.08 3.31 -56.25
C SER A 40 -5.01 2.47 -55.37
N TYR A 41 -6.24 2.22 -55.85
CA TYR A 41 -7.19 1.34 -55.17
C TYR A 41 -6.68 -0.10 -55.05
N TRP A 42 -6.16 -0.68 -56.14
CA TRP A 42 -5.66 -2.06 -56.15
C TRP A 42 -4.37 -2.24 -55.35
N GLU A 43 -3.48 -1.24 -55.36
CA GLU A 43 -2.29 -1.22 -54.51
C GLU A 43 -2.65 -1.15 -53.02
N GLY A 44 -3.61 -0.31 -52.64
CA GLY A 44 -4.12 -0.24 -51.27
C GLY A 44 -4.75 -1.55 -50.81
N LEU A 45 -5.54 -2.19 -51.67
CA LEU A 45 -6.15 -3.49 -51.40
C LEU A 45 -5.10 -4.60 -51.25
N LEU A 46 -4.01 -4.55 -52.04
CA LEU A 46 -2.91 -5.51 -51.94
C LEU A 46 -2.16 -5.42 -50.60
N VAL A 47 -1.92 -4.20 -50.10
CA VAL A 47 -1.33 -4.00 -48.76
C VAL A 47 -2.24 -4.60 -47.69
N HIS A 48 -3.55 -4.35 -47.77
CA HIS A 48 -4.51 -4.89 -46.81
C HIS A 48 -4.60 -6.42 -46.87
N LEU A 49 -4.56 -7.00 -48.08
CA LEU A 49 -4.58 -8.44 -48.29
C LEU A 49 -3.34 -9.13 -47.72
N LYS A 50 -2.14 -8.56 -47.88
CA LYS A 50 -0.89 -9.08 -47.30
C LYS A 50 -0.94 -9.15 -45.77
N VAL A 51 -1.48 -8.10 -45.13
CA VAL A 51 -1.69 -8.08 -43.68
C VAL A 51 -2.67 -9.18 -43.26
N HIS A 52 -3.74 -9.38 -44.04
CA HIS A 52 -4.73 -10.42 -43.74
C HIS A 52 -4.14 -11.83 -43.92
N ILE A 53 -3.34 -12.08 -44.96
CA ILE A 53 -2.61 -13.35 -45.15
C ILE A 53 -1.70 -13.64 -43.95
N ALA A 54 -0.93 -12.64 -43.51
CA ALA A 54 -0.05 -12.78 -42.35
C ALA A 54 -0.82 -13.12 -41.07
N LYS A 55 -1.96 -12.43 -40.83
CA LYS A 55 -2.84 -12.71 -39.69
C LYS A 55 -3.43 -14.14 -39.75
N THR A 56 -3.90 -14.57 -40.91
CA THR A 56 -4.46 -15.93 -41.09
C THR A 56 -3.38 -17.00 -40.88
N ARG A 57 -2.18 -16.83 -41.43
CA ARG A 57 -1.03 -17.74 -41.21
C ARG A 57 -0.66 -17.85 -39.73
N LEU A 58 -0.62 -16.72 -39.02
CA LEU A 58 -0.33 -16.71 -37.59
C LEU A 58 -1.41 -17.44 -36.78
N LYS A 59 -2.68 -17.27 -37.17
CA LYS A 59 -3.82 -17.95 -36.54
C LYS A 59 -3.77 -19.47 -36.75
N GLU A 60 -3.44 -19.93 -37.96
CA GLU A 60 -3.27 -21.36 -38.27
C GLU A 60 -2.08 -21.97 -37.51
N LEU A 61 -0.93 -21.28 -37.48
CA LEU A 61 0.23 -21.70 -36.68
C LEU A 61 -0.10 -21.78 -35.18
N HIS A 62 -0.82 -20.80 -34.66
CA HIS A 62 -1.25 -20.78 -33.26
C HIS A 62 -2.18 -21.95 -32.94
N GLN A 63 -3.15 -22.24 -33.81
CA GLN A 63 -4.03 -23.41 -33.66
C GLN A 63 -3.25 -24.73 -33.74
N LYS A 64 -2.25 -24.84 -34.62
CA LYS A 64 -1.37 -26.01 -34.71
C LYS A 64 -0.57 -26.20 -33.42
N MET A 65 0.03 -25.12 -32.89
CA MET A 65 0.76 -25.15 -31.62
C MET A 65 -0.12 -25.50 -30.42
N LEU A 66 -1.36 -24.99 -30.39
CA LEU A 66 -2.35 -25.37 -29.36
C LEU A 66 -2.67 -26.86 -29.40
N LYS A 67 -2.90 -27.43 -30.60
CA LYS A 67 -3.13 -28.87 -30.77
C LYS A 67 -1.95 -29.71 -30.32
N LEU A 68 -0.72 -29.31 -30.69
CA LEU A 68 0.51 -29.99 -30.25
C LEU A 68 0.71 -29.92 -28.73
N LYS A 69 0.45 -28.75 -28.14
CA LYS A 69 0.55 -28.58 -26.67
C LYS A 69 -0.49 -29.43 -25.95
N LEU A 70 -1.71 -29.51 -26.49
CA LEU A 70 -2.78 -30.33 -25.92
C LEU A 70 -2.49 -31.83 -26.08
N ALA A 71 -1.91 -32.25 -27.19
CA ALA A 71 -1.44 -33.63 -27.40
C ALA A 71 -0.34 -34.00 -26.38
N ARG A 72 0.65 -33.13 -26.19
CA ARG A 72 1.71 -33.30 -25.20
C ARG A 72 1.17 -33.40 -23.77
N ILE A 73 0.22 -32.54 -23.40
CA ILE A 73 -0.43 -32.59 -22.07
C ILE A 73 -1.20 -33.90 -21.90
N ARG A 74 -1.94 -34.37 -22.92
CA ARG A 74 -2.62 -35.66 -22.87
C ARG A 74 -1.64 -36.82 -22.71
N GLU A 75 -0.51 -36.77 -23.41
CA GLU A 75 0.54 -37.79 -23.29
C GLU A 75 1.17 -37.80 -21.90
N GLU A 76 1.47 -36.62 -21.33
CA GLU A 76 1.96 -36.49 -19.95
C GLU A 76 0.93 -37.00 -18.94
N GLN A 77 -0.36 -36.67 -19.10
CA GLN A 77 -1.45 -37.20 -18.26
C GLN A 77 -1.61 -38.72 -18.39
N MET A 78 -1.54 -39.28 -19.60
CA MET A 78 -1.57 -40.74 -19.80
C MET A 78 -0.36 -41.42 -19.18
N ARG A 79 0.81 -40.76 -19.20
CA ARG A 79 2.04 -41.26 -18.58
C ARG A 79 2.00 -41.19 -17.05
N GLU A 80 1.33 -40.19 -16.48
CA GLU A 80 1.09 -40.09 -15.04
C GLU A 80 0.04 -41.10 -14.56
N VAL A 81 -1.07 -41.26 -15.29
CA VAL A 81 -2.08 -42.30 -15.01
C VAL A 81 -1.45 -43.70 -15.13
N GLY A 82 -0.57 -43.92 -16.12
CA GLY A 82 0.19 -45.17 -16.26
C GLY A 82 1.28 -45.41 -15.20
N LYS A 83 1.64 -44.42 -14.39
CA LYS A 83 2.53 -44.61 -13.22
C LYS A 83 1.77 -44.99 -11.95
N ILE A 84 0.46 -44.72 -11.90
CA ILE A 84 -0.39 -45.04 -10.73
C ILE A 84 -0.74 -46.54 -10.69
N ASP A 85 -0.72 -47.24 -11.82
CA ASP A 85 -0.79 -48.71 -11.85
C ASP A 85 0.61 -49.33 -11.91
N SER A 86 1.23 -49.50 -10.75
CA SER A 86 2.42 -50.37 -10.64
C SER A 86 2.52 -51.10 -9.30
N GLN A 87 1.57 -52.02 -9.10
CA GLN A 87 1.92 -53.36 -8.62
C GLN A 87 1.68 -54.36 -9.76
N GLY A 88 2.74 -54.74 -10.47
CA GLY A 88 2.76 -55.96 -11.29
C GLY A 88 3.06 -55.81 -12.78
N HIS A 89 4.31 -56.12 -13.15
CA HIS A 89 4.78 -56.57 -14.48
C HIS A 89 4.69 -55.60 -15.68
N VAL A 90 5.85 -55.08 -16.09
CA VAL A 90 6.05 -54.40 -17.37
C VAL A 90 6.37 -55.43 -18.45
N THR A 91 5.39 -55.78 -19.28
CA THR A 91 5.64 -56.31 -20.63
C THR A 91 5.35 -55.21 -21.64
N VAL A 92 6.39 -54.74 -22.32
CA VAL A 92 6.28 -53.79 -23.44
C VAL A 92 5.65 -54.50 -24.63
N LYS A 93 4.38 -54.21 -24.93
CA LYS A 93 3.78 -54.50 -26.25
C LYS A 93 3.85 -53.25 -27.12
N LYS A 94 4.82 -53.22 -28.05
CA LYS A 94 4.71 -52.42 -29.28
C LYS A 94 3.54 -52.97 -30.08
N ARG A 95 2.55 -52.14 -30.44
CA ARG A 95 1.64 -52.44 -31.55
C ARG A 95 2.30 -51.95 -32.85
N PRO A 96 2.29 -52.73 -33.93
CA PRO A 96 2.72 -52.27 -35.24
C PRO A 96 1.60 -51.41 -35.83
N ILE A 97 1.91 -50.17 -36.14
CA ILE A 97 1.23 -49.45 -37.23
C ILE A 97 2.03 -49.82 -38.48
N SER A 98 1.30 -50.15 -39.55
CA SER A 98 1.83 -50.66 -40.82
C SER A 98 2.79 -49.67 -41.47
N ASP A 99 4.06 -50.08 -41.56
CA ASP A 99 5.17 -49.36 -42.22
C ASP A 99 4.98 -49.24 -43.75
N ASP A 100 3.91 -49.80 -44.32
CA ASP A 100 3.71 -49.89 -45.77
C ASP A 100 3.07 -48.64 -46.41
N GLU A 101 2.40 -47.76 -45.64
CA GLU A 101 1.81 -46.51 -46.18
C GLU A 101 2.73 -45.28 -46.03
N GLU A 102 3.69 -45.31 -45.10
CA GLU A 102 4.61 -44.19 -44.86
C GLU A 102 5.76 -44.19 -45.88
N GLU A 103 6.18 -45.37 -46.34
CA GLU A 103 7.24 -45.52 -47.35
C GLU A 103 6.82 -45.06 -48.76
N ASP A 104 5.53 -45.14 -49.10
CA ASP A 104 4.99 -44.69 -50.40
C ASP A 104 4.76 -43.17 -50.45
N LEU A 105 4.50 -42.54 -49.32
CA LEU A 105 4.41 -41.08 -49.17
C LEU A 105 5.80 -40.43 -49.14
N GLU A 106 6.79 -41.03 -48.46
CA GLU A 106 8.18 -40.54 -48.48
C GLU A 106 8.83 -40.62 -49.87
N LYS A 107 8.48 -41.62 -50.68
CA LYS A 107 8.97 -41.76 -52.07
C LYS A 107 8.32 -40.78 -53.04
N GLN A 108 7.07 -40.33 -52.79
CA GLN A 108 6.40 -39.33 -53.63
C GLN A 108 6.85 -37.88 -53.34
N VAL A 109 7.32 -37.58 -52.12
CA VAL A 109 7.74 -36.22 -51.73
C VAL A 109 9.22 -35.95 -52.03
N ARG A 110 10.06 -36.98 -52.19
CA ARG A 110 11.45 -36.84 -52.65
C ARG A 110 11.56 -36.67 -54.17
N LYS A 111 10.84 -35.71 -54.76
CA LYS A 111 11.27 -35.18 -56.07
C LYS A 111 12.53 -34.36 -55.78
N LYS A 112 13.70 -34.92 -56.11
CA LYS A 112 15.00 -34.25 -56.01
C LYS A 112 14.90 -32.91 -56.73
N ILE A 113 14.90 -31.82 -55.99
CA ILE A 113 14.95 -30.48 -56.58
C ILE A 113 16.39 -30.25 -57.02
N ASP A 114 16.57 -29.90 -58.28
CA ASP A 114 17.90 -29.61 -58.82
C ASP A 114 18.25 -28.15 -58.51
N LEU A 115 19.23 -27.95 -57.62
CA LEU A 115 19.70 -26.63 -57.22
C LEU A 115 20.29 -25.85 -58.40
N ASP A 116 20.85 -26.55 -59.39
CA ASP A 116 21.40 -25.93 -60.60
C ASP A 116 20.30 -25.33 -61.50
N GLU A 117 19.05 -25.76 -61.33
CA GLU A 117 17.87 -25.21 -62.01
C GLU A 117 17.23 -24.03 -61.23
N LEU A 118 17.40 -23.99 -59.91
CA LEU A 118 16.93 -22.89 -59.04
C LEU A 118 17.89 -21.68 -59.08
N GLU A 119 19.19 -21.92 -59.21
CA GLU A 119 20.23 -20.88 -59.22
C GLU A 119 20.95 -20.75 -60.57
N SER A 120 20.31 -21.18 -61.67
CA SER A 120 20.94 -21.10 -62.98
C SER A 120 21.40 -19.68 -63.32
N ALA A 121 22.58 -19.56 -63.93
CA ALA A 121 23.20 -18.27 -64.25
C ALA A 121 22.40 -17.46 -65.29
N ASP A 122 21.46 -18.11 -65.98
CA ASP A 122 20.61 -17.53 -67.02
C ASP A 122 19.34 -16.86 -66.46
N LEU A 123 19.03 -17.02 -65.16
CA LEU A 123 17.87 -16.40 -64.50
C LEU A 123 18.23 -15.08 -63.84
N ASP A 124 17.34 -14.09 -63.96
CA ASP A 124 17.43 -12.84 -63.20
C ASP A 124 17.02 -13.03 -61.71
N ASP A 125 17.35 -12.05 -60.86
CA ASP A 125 17.15 -12.17 -59.41
C ASP A 125 15.66 -12.28 -59.02
N GLU A 126 14.76 -11.67 -59.79
CA GLU A 126 13.32 -11.73 -59.57
C GLU A 126 12.74 -13.11 -59.94
N GLN A 127 13.24 -13.74 -61.01
CA GLN A 127 12.87 -15.09 -61.43
C GLN A 127 13.37 -16.14 -60.45
N LYS A 128 14.59 -15.97 -59.92
CA LYS A 128 15.12 -16.82 -58.84
C LYS A 128 14.20 -16.72 -57.63
N GLU A 129 13.90 -15.51 -57.17
CA GLU A 129 13.04 -15.30 -56.00
C GLU A 129 11.64 -15.91 -56.18
N MET A 130 11.04 -15.81 -57.38
CA MET A 130 9.77 -16.47 -57.67
C MET A 130 9.84 -17.99 -57.57
N ARG A 131 10.91 -18.62 -58.06
CA ARG A 131 11.10 -20.08 -57.98
C ARG A 131 11.28 -20.55 -56.55
N TRP A 132 12.07 -19.82 -55.75
CA TRP A 132 12.25 -20.10 -54.32
C TRP A 132 10.94 -19.98 -53.53
N ARG A 133 10.07 -19.03 -53.88
CA ARG A 133 8.75 -18.86 -53.24
C ARG A 133 7.71 -19.92 -53.60
N GLN A 134 7.92 -20.67 -54.69
CA GLN A 134 7.02 -21.73 -55.13
C GLN A 134 7.32 -23.09 -54.46
N LEU A 135 8.44 -23.20 -53.74
CA LEU A 135 8.81 -24.40 -52.99
C LEU A 135 7.88 -24.62 -51.80
N SER A 136 7.51 -25.87 -51.54
CA SER A 136 6.85 -26.23 -50.28
C SER A 136 7.80 -26.04 -49.08
N PRO A 137 7.30 -25.93 -47.84
CA PRO A 137 8.16 -25.76 -46.66
C PRO A 137 9.20 -26.87 -46.50
N GLU A 138 8.83 -28.11 -46.80
CA GLU A 138 9.71 -29.28 -46.72
C GLU A 138 10.75 -29.28 -47.85
N GLN A 139 10.37 -28.83 -49.04
CA GLN A 139 11.25 -28.67 -50.19
C GLN A 139 12.28 -27.56 -50.00
N LEU A 140 11.86 -26.45 -49.37
CA LEU A 140 12.71 -25.33 -49.04
C LEU A 140 13.79 -25.73 -48.01
N GLU A 141 13.42 -26.53 -47.01
CA GLU A 141 14.34 -27.05 -46.00
C GLU A 141 15.42 -27.94 -46.64
N VAL A 142 15.03 -28.85 -47.55
CA VAL A 142 16.00 -29.71 -48.26
C VAL A 142 16.92 -28.90 -49.18
N ALA A 143 16.38 -27.93 -49.95
CA ALA A 143 17.17 -27.11 -50.85
C ALA A 143 18.17 -26.21 -50.09
N THR A 144 17.75 -25.64 -48.97
CA THR A 144 18.63 -24.80 -48.12
C THR A 144 19.71 -25.60 -47.42
N LEU A 145 19.42 -26.82 -46.95
CA LEU A 145 20.43 -27.74 -46.40
C LEU A 145 21.47 -28.15 -47.46
N GLN A 146 21.03 -28.41 -48.70
CA GLN A 146 21.96 -28.73 -49.78
C GLN A 146 22.81 -27.54 -50.21
N LEU A 147 22.25 -26.31 -50.27
CA LEU A 147 23.05 -25.09 -50.46
C LEU A 147 24.06 -24.90 -49.34
N TYR A 148 23.66 -25.18 -48.11
CA TYR A 148 24.55 -25.08 -46.95
C TYR A 148 25.74 -26.04 -47.06
N GLU A 149 25.49 -27.29 -47.45
CA GLU A 149 26.54 -28.29 -47.69
C GLU A 149 27.43 -27.93 -48.90
N ARG A 150 26.84 -27.43 -50.00
CA ARG A 150 27.53 -27.08 -51.25
C ARG A 150 28.36 -25.80 -51.14
N GLY A 151 27.83 -24.82 -50.40
CA GLY A 151 28.47 -23.53 -50.11
C GLY A 151 29.57 -23.61 -49.06
N GLY A 152 29.71 -24.75 -48.36
CA GLY A 152 30.82 -25.03 -47.45
C GLY A 152 31.15 -23.89 -46.50
N TYR A 153 30.12 -23.22 -45.97
CA TYR A 153 30.26 -21.92 -45.35
C TYR A 153 31.01 -22.02 -44.00
N SER A 154 32.34 -21.98 -44.07
CA SER A 154 33.16 -21.52 -42.97
C SER A 154 33.32 -20.02 -43.18
N PRO A 155 32.79 -19.15 -42.28
CA PRO A 155 32.97 -17.71 -42.39
C PRO A 155 34.46 -17.41 -42.59
N THR A 156 34.82 -16.70 -43.65
CA THR A 156 36.19 -16.18 -43.78
C THR A 156 36.34 -15.03 -42.81
N TYR A 157 37.39 -15.03 -42.00
CA TYR A 157 37.68 -13.92 -41.10
C TYR A 157 37.94 -12.67 -41.94
N GLY A 158 37.05 -11.67 -41.83
CA GLY A 158 37.24 -10.34 -42.42
C GLY A 158 38.28 -9.55 -41.63
N ASP A 159 38.92 -8.59 -42.28
CA ASP A 159 39.81 -7.64 -41.60
C ASP A 159 38.97 -6.61 -40.84
N VAL A 160 39.52 -6.02 -39.77
CA VAL A 160 38.86 -5.00 -38.94
C VAL A 160 38.42 -3.80 -39.79
N ASN A 161 39.14 -3.53 -40.88
CA ASN A 161 38.83 -2.44 -41.82
C ASN A 161 37.63 -2.71 -42.74
N ASP A 162 37.18 -3.96 -42.85
CA ASP A 162 35.98 -4.33 -43.64
C ASP A 162 34.68 -4.19 -42.83
N THR A 163 34.77 -3.78 -41.56
CA THR A 163 33.59 -3.56 -40.72
C THR A 163 32.88 -2.26 -41.09
N MET A 164 31.54 -2.25 -41.08
CA MET A 164 30.77 -1.03 -41.34
C MET A 164 31.15 0.06 -40.31
N PRO A 165 31.32 1.33 -40.74
CA PRO A 165 31.64 2.43 -39.85
C PRO A 165 30.63 2.54 -38.70
N GLY A 166 31.12 2.49 -37.45
CA GLY A 166 30.30 2.58 -36.24
C GLY A 166 29.98 1.24 -35.56
N ILE A 167 30.42 0.11 -36.13
CA ILE A 167 30.40 -1.17 -35.41
C ILE A 167 31.59 -1.22 -34.45
N GLU A 168 31.31 -1.30 -33.15
CA GLU A 168 32.34 -1.47 -32.12
C GLU A 168 32.85 -2.92 -32.14
N VAL A 169 34.09 -3.12 -32.56
CA VAL A 169 34.76 -4.43 -32.54
C VAL A 169 35.25 -4.69 -31.12
N LEU A 170 34.56 -5.56 -30.40
CA LEU A 170 34.88 -5.92 -29.03
C LEU A 170 35.88 -7.08 -29.01
N ASP A 171 36.98 -6.92 -28.26
CA ASP A 171 37.92 -8.01 -27.99
C ASP A 171 37.28 -9.08 -27.09
N GLU A 172 37.58 -10.37 -27.31
CA GLU A 172 36.96 -11.49 -26.60
C GLU A 172 37.12 -11.35 -25.07
N LYS A 173 38.28 -10.89 -24.61
CA LYS A 173 38.54 -10.68 -23.18
C LYS A 173 37.76 -9.50 -22.63
N SER A 174 37.69 -8.42 -23.39
CA SER A 174 36.94 -7.21 -23.02
C SER A 174 35.44 -7.53 -22.94
N ASP A 175 34.88 -8.20 -23.95
CA ASP A 175 33.47 -8.61 -23.94
C ASP A 175 33.18 -9.58 -22.79
N MET A 176 34.08 -10.54 -22.51
CA MET A 176 33.91 -11.44 -21.38
C MET A 176 33.92 -10.69 -20.03
N GLU A 177 34.79 -9.70 -19.85
CA GLU A 177 34.82 -8.87 -18.65
C GLU A 177 33.56 -8.02 -18.51
N ASP A 178 33.09 -7.42 -19.60
CA ASP A 178 31.88 -6.60 -19.65
C ASP A 178 30.63 -7.43 -19.40
N LEU A 179 30.58 -8.63 -19.97
CA LEU A 179 29.54 -9.62 -19.75
C LEU A 179 29.59 -10.15 -18.31
N LEU A 180 30.76 -10.41 -17.72
CA LEU A 180 30.92 -10.80 -16.31
C LEU A 180 30.55 -9.65 -15.36
N LYS A 181 30.83 -8.40 -15.73
CA LYS A 181 30.42 -7.21 -15.00
C LYS A 181 28.91 -7.03 -15.05
N ARG A 182 28.30 -7.10 -16.23
CA ARG A 182 26.83 -7.11 -16.40
C ARG A 182 26.20 -8.32 -15.71
N ARG A 183 26.82 -9.51 -15.71
CA ARG A 183 26.36 -10.68 -14.95
C ARG A 183 26.51 -10.53 -13.45
N ARG A 184 27.45 -9.70 -12.97
CA ARG A 184 27.59 -9.35 -11.54
C ARG A 184 26.55 -8.30 -11.14
N GLU A 185 26.32 -7.31 -11.98
CA GLU A 185 25.33 -6.24 -11.78
C GLU A 185 23.88 -6.74 -11.94
N HIS A 186 23.64 -7.57 -12.96
CA HIS A 186 22.40 -8.31 -13.20
C HIS A 186 22.46 -9.74 -12.66
N ARG A 187 23.38 -10.04 -11.73
CA ARG A 187 23.24 -11.24 -10.91
C ARG A 187 21.98 -11.01 -10.13
N LYS A 188 20.85 -11.49 -10.67
CA LYS A 188 19.60 -11.58 -9.96
C LYS A 188 19.98 -12.09 -8.59
N GLN A 189 19.71 -11.28 -7.56
CA GLN A 189 19.56 -11.86 -6.23
C GLN A 189 18.66 -13.09 -6.45
N PRO A 190 19.04 -14.26 -5.91
CA PRO A 190 18.15 -15.42 -5.99
C PRO A 190 16.76 -14.95 -5.60
N ALA A 191 15.69 -15.50 -6.20
CA ALA A 191 14.32 -15.19 -5.78
C ALA A 191 14.19 -15.44 -4.27
N GLY A 192 14.45 -14.40 -3.50
CA GLY A 192 15.23 -14.53 -2.28
C GLY A 192 15.20 -13.20 -1.59
N VAL A 193 14.01 -12.95 -1.07
CA VAL A 193 13.78 -12.14 0.11
C VAL A 193 14.10 -10.67 -0.13
N SER A 194 13.08 -9.89 -0.52
CA SER A 194 13.11 -8.42 -0.46
C SER A 194 13.74 -7.98 0.87
N LYS A 195 14.49 -6.86 0.91
CA LYS A 195 15.09 -6.36 2.17
C LYS A 195 14.09 -6.38 3.34
N ILE A 196 12.82 -6.07 3.04
CA ILE A 196 11.69 -6.13 3.97
C ILE A 196 11.44 -7.56 4.47
N GLU A 197 11.40 -8.55 3.56
CA GLU A 197 11.25 -9.96 3.91
C GLU A 197 12.45 -10.47 4.75
N ALA A 198 13.65 -9.94 4.54
CA ALA A 198 14.86 -10.37 5.25
C ALA A 198 14.86 -9.83 6.67
N ASP A 199 14.48 -8.57 6.82
CA ASP A 199 14.30 -7.92 8.11
C ASP A 199 13.16 -8.59 8.91
N MET A 200 12.05 -8.94 8.25
CA MET A 200 10.94 -9.68 8.86
C MET A 200 11.35 -11.07 9.33
N LEU A 201 12.10 -11.83 8.51
CA LEU A 201 12.65 -13.13 8.91
C LEU A 201 13.67 -13.00 10.04
N ALA A 202 14.49 -11.95 10.06
CA ALA A 202 15.44 -11.68 11.14
C ALA A 202 14.71 -11.39 12.46
N ILE A 203 13.64 -10.58 12.44
CA ILE A 203 12.77 -10.33 13.60
C ILE A 203 12.15 -11.64 14.08
N ALA A 204 11.63 -12.46 13.16
CA ALA A 204 11.05 -13.74 13.52
C ALA A 204 12.07 -14.83 13.86
N ARG A 205 13.39 -14.59 13.74
CA ARG A 205 14.46 -15.44 14.31
C ARG A 205 14.93 -14.93 15.68
N LYS A 206 14.72 -13.65 15.98
CA LYS A 206 15.07 -13.06 17.27
C LYS A 206 14.23 -13.73 18.38
N GLY A 207 14.88 -14.21 19.44
CA GLY A 207 14.22 -14.92 20.54
C GLY A 207 13.80 -16.35 20.21
N MET A 208 14.62 -17.09 19.46
CA MET A 208 14.48 -18.55 19.34
C MET A 208 15.22 -19.21 20.50
N GLU A 209 14.51 -19.92 21.36
CA GLU A 209 15.07 -20.66 22.49
C GLU A 209 15.46 -22.09 22.06
N GLY A 210 16.28 -22.78 22.87
CA GLY A 210 16.88 -24.08 22.49
C GLY A 210 15.88 -25.22 22.23
N ASP A 211 14.65 -25.11 22.73
CA ASP A 211 13.58 -26.11 22.56
C ASP A 211 12.59 -25.79 21.42
N GLU A 212 12.82 -24.70 20.68
CA GLU A 212 12.06 -24.35 19.48
C GLU A 212 12.80 -24.82 18.22
N SER A 213 12.07 -25.40 17.26
CA SER A 213 12.61 -25.79 15.96
C SER A 213 11.78 -25.23 14.81
N THR A 214 12.40 -24.99 13.66
CA THR A 214 11.70 -24.47 12.48
C THR A 214 10.82 -25.56 11.86
N PHE A 215 9.58 -25.22 11.54
CA PHE A 215 8.60 -26.12 10.93
C PHE A 215 8.16 -25.59 9.56
N SER A 216 8.20 -26.42 8.52
CA SER A 216 7.87 -26.01 7.14
C SER A 216 7.07 -27.06 6.35
N VAL A 217 6.37 -27.97 7.03
CA VAL A 217 5.58 -29.02 6.35
C VAL A 217 4.22 -28.44 5.94
N GLU A 218 4.14 -27.99 4.69
CA GLU A 218 2.88 -27.56 4.07
C GLU A 218 2.00 -28.76 3.70
N GLN A 219 0.69 -28.63 3.93
CA GLN A 219 -0.29 -29.55 3.37
C GLN A 219 -0.66 -29.09 1.95
N PRO A 220 -0.57 -29.94 0.92
CA PRO A 220 -1.00 -29.58 -0.42
C PRO A 220 -2.50 -29.26 -0.41
N LEU A 221 -2.84 -28.06 -0.87
CA LEU A 221 -4.22 -27.63 -1.08
C LEU A 221 -4.61 -27.85 -2.55
N GLU A 222 -5.89 -28.06 -2.81
CA GLU A 222 -6.42 -28.09 -4.18
C GLU A 222 -6.12 -26.76 -4.90
N THR A 223 -5.75 -26.84 -6.17
CA THR A 223 -5.41 -25.69 -7.01
C THR A 223 -6.59 -24.72 -7.08
N GLN A 224 -6.45 -23.56 -6.43
CA GLN A 224 -7.49 -22.55 -6.41
C GLN A 224 -7.43 -21.70 -7.68
N SER A 225 -8.42 -21.83 -8.57
CA SER A 225 -8.60 -20.88 -9.67
C SER A 225 -9.30 -19.62 -9.16
N HIS A 226 -8.54 -18.62 -8.78
CA HIS A 226 -9.09 -17.35 -8.31
C HIS A 226 -9.44 -16.42 -9.47
N LEU A 227 -10.62 -15.79 -9.47
CA LEU A 227 -11.03 -14.81 -10.50
C LEU A 227 -10.06 -13.64 -10.68
N TRP A 228 -9.24 -13.34 -9.66
CA TRP A 228 -8.25 -12.27 -9.71
C TRP A 228 -6.89 -12.69 -10.28
N SER A 229 -6.66 -13.99 -10.55
CA SER A 229 -5.38 -14.51 -11.07
C SER A 229 -5.01 -13.92 -12.43
N ASP A 230 -6.00 -13.45 -13.18
CA ASP A 230 -5.81 -12.81 -14.48
C ASP A 230 -5.27 -11.38 -14.34
N LYS A 231 -5.53 -10.72 -13.21
CA LYS A 231 -5.13 -9.33 -12.93
C LYS A 231 -3.83 -9.24 -12.13
N TYR A 232 -3.60 -10.19 -11.21
CA TYR A 232 -2.41 -10.22 -10.36
C TYR A 232 -1.81 -11.62 -10.37
N ARG A 233 -0.47 -11.68 -10.40
CA ARG A 233 0.25 -12.95 -10.32
C ARG A 233 0.08 -13.55 -8.92
N PRO A 234 -0.57 -14.71 -8.77
CA PRO A 234 -0.70 -15.38 -7.48
C PRO A 234 0.67 -15.72 -6.90
N ARG A 235 0.83 -15.53 -5.59
CA ARG A 235 2.06 -15.86 -4.86
C ARG A 235 1.75 -16.47 -3.50
N LYS A 236 2.62 -17.37 -3.04
CA LYS A 236 2.58 -17.85 -1.66
C LYS A 236 3.20 -16.80 -0.71
N PRO A 237 2.64 -16.64 0.50
CA PRO A 237 3.25 -15.79 1.51
C PRO A 237 4.53 -16.43 2.05
N THR A 238 5.46 -15.57 2.47
CA THR A 238 6.68 -16.01 3.14
C THR A 238 6.34 -16.31 4.59
N TYR A 239 6.87 -17.38 5.18
CA TYR A 239 6.62 -17.71 6.58
C TYR A 239 7.85 -18.29 7.26
N LEU A 240 7.87 -18.19 8.59
CA LEU A 240 8.84 -18.83 9.46
C LEU A 240 8.13 -19.38 10.68
N ASN A 241 7.64 -20.60 10.57
CA ASN A 241 6.91 -21.25 11.67
C ASN A 241 7.89 -21.95 12.60
N ARG A 242 7.56 -21.95 13.89
CA ARG A 242 8.30 -22.67 14.91
C ARG A 242 7.39 -23.68 15.59
N VAL A 243 7.92 -24.86 15.88
CA VAL A 243 7.29 -25.86 16.73
C VAL A 243 8.06 -25.92 18.03
N GLN A 244 7.33 -25.75 19.14
CA GLN A 244 7.88 -25.87 20.48
C GLN A 244 7.67 -27.32 20.93
N THR A 245 8.78 -27.99 21.20
CA THR A 245 8.78 -29.37 21.67
C THR A 245 9.29 -29.42 23.09
N GLY A 246 8.61 -30.17 23.96
CA GLY A 246 9.01 -30.27 25.36
C GLY A 246 8.60 -31.59 25.98
N PHE A 247 9.03 -31.80 27.22
CA PHE A 247 8.70 -32.99 27.99
C PHE A 247 7.36 -32.81 28.69
N ASP A 248 6.51 -33.83 28.65
CA ASP A 248 5.27 -33.87 29.41
C ASP A 248 5.42 -34.77 30.64
N TRP A 249 5.61 -34.17 31.81
CA TRP A 249 5.78 -34.89 33.06
C TRP A 249 4.43 -35.29 33.68
N ASN A 250 3.66 -36.09 32.96
CA ASN A 250 2.43 -36.68 33.50
C ASN A 250 2.72 -37.82 34.50
N LYS A 251 1.71 -38.26 35.26
CA LYS A 251 1.86 -39.28 36.31
C LYS A 251 2.45 -40.61 35.80
N TYR A 252 2.24 -40.95 34.52
CA TYR A 252 2.81 -42.13 33.89
C TYR A 252 4.29 -41.93 33.51
N ASN A 253 4.64 -40.76 32.96
CA ASN A 253 6.01 -40.45 32.58
C ASN A 253 6.90 -40.29 33.81
N GLN A 254 6.37 -39.75 34.91
CA GLN A 254 7.08 -39.65 36.20
C GLN A 254 7.47 -41.02 36.80
N THR A 255 6.82 -42.12 36.40
CA THR A 255 7.14 -43.47 36.92
C THR A 255 8.09 -44.26 36.01
N HIS A 256 8.30 -43.83 34.76
CA HIS A 256 9.08 -44.56 33.76
C HIS A 256 10.33 -43.79 33.27
N TYR A 257 10.37 -42.49 33.50
CA TYR A 257 11.43 -41.60 33.07
C TYR A 257 11.92 -40.78 34.26
N ASP A 258 13.19 -40.39 34.20
CA ASP A 258 13.85 -39.57 35.21
C ASP A 258 14.63 -38.43 34.52
N MET A 259 15.35 -37.62 35.29
CA MET A 259 16.07 -36.47 34.71
C MET A 259 17.21 -36.89 33.78
N ASP A 260 17.78 -38.08 33.97
CA ASP A 260 18.91 -38.58 33.19
C ASP A 260 18.43 -39.32 31.92
N ASN A 261 17.22 -39.86 31.94
CA ASN A 261 16.52 -40.47 30.82
C ASN A 261 15.10 -39.87 30.69
N PRO A 262 14.97 -38.64 30.15
CA PRO A 262 13.70 -37.96 30.07
C PRO A 262 12.75 -38.61 29.06
N PRO A 263 11.42 -38.38 29.19
CA PRO A 263 10.44 -38.93 28.27
C PRO A 263 10.64 -38.40 26.84
N PRO A 264 10.05 -39.04 25.81
CA PRO A 264 10.06 -38.49 24.46
C PRO A 264 9.46 -37.07 24.43
N LYS A 265 10.12 -36.14 23.72
CA LYS A 265 9.59 -34.78 23.54
C LYS A 265 8.29 -34.84 22.73
N ILE A 266 7.27 -34.16 23.23
CA ILE A 266 5.99 -33.97 22.53
C ILE A 266 5.87 -32.53 22.03
N VAL A 267 5.02 -32.33 21.03
CA VAL A 267 4.69 -30.97 20.57
C VAL A 267 3.81 -30.29 21.60
N GLN A 268 4.31 -29.21 22.19
CA GLN A 268 3.59 -28.40 23.18
C GLN A 268 2.85 -27.23 22.53
N GLY A 269 3.36 -26.72 21.40
CA GLY A 269 2.73 -25.60 20.71
C GLY A 269 3.34 -25.29 19.35
N TYR A 270 2.61 -24.49 18.59
CA TYR A 270 3.03 -23.98 17.28
C TYR A 270 3.00 -22.45 17.29
N LYS A 271 4.01 -21.84 16.67
CA LYS A 271 4.09 -20.41 16.43
C LYS A 271 4.19 -20.15 14.94
N PHE A 272 3.10 -19.66 14.36
CA PHE A 272 3.03 -19.33 12.93
C PHE A 272 3.40 -17.87 12.70
N ASN A 273 4.53 -17.60 12.04
CA ASN A 273 4.90 -16.24 11.62
C ASN A 273 4.77 -16.17 10.10
N ILE A 274 3.63 -15.69 9.61
CA ILE A 274 3.31 -15.60 8.19
C ILE A 274 3.31 -14.13 7.77
N PHE A 275 4.00 -13.82 6.67
CA PHE A 275 4.26 -12.47 6.22
C PHE A 275 3.52 -12.15 4.92
N TYR A 276 2.77 -11.05 4.96
CA TYR A 276 1.98 -10.52 3.85
C TYR A 276 2.39 -9.07 3.50
N PRO A 277 3.64 -8.81 3.05
CA PRO A 277 4.13 -7.46 2.80
C PRO A 277 3.35 -6.68 1.74
N ASP A 278 2.78 -7.38 0.75
CA ASP A 278 2.15 -6.77 -0.43
C ASP A 278 0.65 -7.05 -0.51
N LEU A 279 -0.02 -7.06 0.66
CA LEU A 279 -1.48 -7.27 0.72
C LEU A 279 -2.22 -6.09 0.07
N LEU A 280 -3.11 -6.36 -0.88
CA LEU A 280 -3.79 -5.31 -1.65
C LEU A 280 -4.78 -4.50 -0.80
N ASP A 281 -5.49 -5.15 0.11
CA ASP A 281 -6.39 -4.49 1.06
C ASP A 281 -5.88 -4.67 2.50
N PRO A 282 -5.16 -3.68 3.06
CA PRO A 282 -4.72 -3.71 4.45
C PRO A 282 -5.86 -3.64 5.47
N SER A 283 -7.11 -3.37 5.05
CA SER A 283 -8.26 -3.31 5.96
C SER A 283 -8.81 -4.70 6.30
N GLU A 284 -8.55 -5.71 5.47
CA GLU A 284 -8.98 -7.08 5.73
C GLU A 284 -7.86 -7.85 6.45
N THR A 285 -8.19 -8.38 7.63
CA THR A 285 -7.23 -9.15 8.42
C THR A 285 -7.21 -10.61 7.97
N PRO A 286 -6.01 -11.23 7.79
CA PRO A 286 -5.92 -12.65 7.51
C PRO A 286 -6.65 -13.51 8.56
N SER A 287 -7.39 -14.49 8.09
CA SER A 287 -8.17 -15.42 8.92
C SER A 287 -7.60 -16.83 8.82
N PHE A 288 -7.91 -17.68 9.80
CA PHE A 288 -7.55 -19.09 9.75
C PHE A 288 -8.75 -19.98 10.04
N THR A 289 -8.73 -21.19 9.48
CA THR A 289 -9.73 -22.22 9.70
C THR A 289 -9.02 -23.53 10.02
N VAL A 290 -9.52 -24.29 10.99
CA VAL A 290 -8.99 -25.60 11.35
C VAL A 290 -9.96 -26.66 10.85
N THR A 291 -9.47 -27.59 10.05
CA THR A 291 -10.24 -28.73 9.53
C THR A 291 -9.61 -30.04 10.02
N PRO A 292 -10.42 -31.03 10.45
CA PRO A 292 -9.88 -32.35 10.82
C PRO A 292 -9.22 -33.02 9.60
N CYS A 293 -8.16 -33.81 9.86
CA CYS A 293 -7.48 -34.61 8.86
C CYS A 293 -8.00 -36.07 8.87
N ASP A 294 -7.54 -36.89 7.95
CA ASP A 294 -7.82 -38.34 7.92
C ASP A 294 -7.35 -39.04 9.21
N ASP A 295 -6.29 -38.51 9.82
CA ASP A 295 -5.76 -38.97 11.10
C ASP A 295 -6.34 -38.12 12.25
N PRO A 296 -7.04 -38.73 13.24
CA PRO A 296 -7.69 -38.00 14.33
C PRO A 296 -6.72 -37.23 15.23
N ASP A 297 -5.45 -37.66 15.30
CA ASP A 297 -4.41 -37.02 16.12
C ASP A 297 -3.89 -35.72 15.48
N PHE A 298 -4.26 -35.43 14.23
CA PHE A 298 -3.82 -34.25 13.49
C PHE A 298 -4.98 -33.46 12.89
N ALA A 299 -4.77 -32.14 12.79
CA ALA A 299 -5.67 -31.21 12.13
C ALA A 299 -4.89 -30.39 11.11
N VAL A 300 -5.59 -29.83 10.14
CA VAL A 300 -5.03 -28.92 9.14
C VAL A 300 -5.49 -27.51 9.44
N ILE A 301 -4.55 -26.63 9.78
CA ILE A 301 -4.81 -25.19 9.91
C ILE A 301 -4.54 -24.51 8.57
N ARG A 302 -5.56 -23.85 8.01
CA ARG A 302 -5.50 -23.12 6.74
C ARG A 302 -5.61 -21.62 6.99
N PHE A 303 -4.66 -20.86 6.47
CA PHE A 303 -4.59 -19.39 6.54
C PHE A 303 -5.05 -18.77 5.23
N LYS A 304 -5.90 -17.73 5.32
CA LYS A 304 -6.49 -16.97 4.21
C LYS A 304 -6.24 -15.48 4.42
N ALA A 305 -5.59 -14.80 3.49
CA ALA A 305 -5.29 -13.37 3.60
C ALA A 305 -6.00 -12.50 2.55
N GLY A 306 -6.28 -13.06 1.36
CA GLY A 306 -6.80 -12.31 0.22
C GLY A 306 -5.73 -12.01 -0.85
N PRO A 307 -6.11 -11.36 -1.96
CA PRO A 307 -5.21 -11.12 -3.10
C PRO A 307 -3.99 -10.27 -2.74
N PRO A 308 -2.78 -10.55 -3.27
CA PRO A 308 -2.43 -11.56 -4.28
C PRO A 308 -1.96 -12.90 -3.67
N TYR A 309 -2.22 -13.14 -2.38
CA TYR A 309 -1.69 -14.29 -1.67
C TYR A 309 -2.60 -15.51 -1.80
N GLU A 310 -1.98 -16.65 -2.10
CA GLU A 310 -2.64 -17.96 -2.04
C GLU A 310 -2.83 -18.42 -0.60
N ASP A 311 -3.87 -19.21 -0.37
CA ASP A 311 -4.11 -19.85 0.92
C ASP A 311 -2.97 -20.86 1.20
N ILE A 312 -2.51 -20.91 2.44
CA ILE A 312 -1.51 -21.89 2.89
C ILE A 312 -2.06 -22.71 4.04
N ALA A 313 -1.69 -23.98 4.11
CA ALA A 313 -2.15 -24.88 5.15
C ALA A 313 -1.01 -25.69 5.75
N PHE A 314 -1.11 -25.97 7.04
CA PHE A 314 -0.13 -26.73 7.81
C PHE A 314 -0.83 -27.85 8.58
N LYS A 315 -0.17 -29.01 8.63
CA LYS A 315 -0.60 -30.12 9.48
C LYS A 315 -0.08 -29.89 10.91
N CYS A 316 -0.97 -29.84 11.89
CA CYS A 316 -0.65 -29.65 13.30
C CYS A 316 -1.30 -30.74 14.16
N VAL A 317 -0.76 -30.96 15.37
CA VAL A 317 -1.35 -31.90 16.33
C VAL A 317 -2.73 -31.37 16.79
N ASN A 318 -3.73 -32.23 16.72
CA ASN A 318 -5.11 -31.96 17.11
C ASN A 318 -5.30 -32.19 18.61
N ARG A 319 -4.82 -31.24 19.41
CA ARG A 319 -5.09 -31.18 20.86
C ARG A 319 -5.90 -29.93 21.17
N GLU A 320 -6.59 -29.92 22.30
CA GLU A 320 -7.24 -28.71 22.79
C GLU A 320 -6.17 -27.64 23.01
N TRP A 321 -6.32 -26.50 22.33
CA TRP A 321 -5.41 -25.38 22.48
C TRP A 321 -5.81 -24.57 23.70
N GLU A 322 -4.85 -24.28 24.58
CA GLU A 322 -5.05 -23.29 25.64
C GLU A 322 -5.24 -21.92 25.00
N MET A 323 -6.49 -21.52 24.77
CA MET A 323 -6.82 -20.12 24.55
C MET A 323 -6.67 -19.41 25.88
N SER A 324 -5.45 -18.98 26.21
CA SER A 324 -5.17 -18.42 27.53
C SER A 324 -6.08 -17.20 27.78
N LEU A 325 -7.09 -17.41 28.63
CA LEU A 325 -8.09 -16.39 28.94
C LEU A 325 -7.41 -15.13 29.47
N LYS A 326 -6.29 -15.30 30.20
CA LYS A 326 -5.46 -14.22 30.75
C LYS A 326 -4.79 -13.37 29.67
N GLU A 327 -4.18 -13.95 28.64
CA GLU A 327 -3.53 -13.14 27.59
C GLU A 327 -4.56 -12.46 26.70
N ASN A 328 -5.69 -13.12 26.44
CA ASN A 328 -6.81 -12.50 25.73
C ASN A 328 -7.41 -11.34 26.55
N LEU A 329 -7.53 -11.48 27.87
CA LEU A 329 -7.98 -10.40 28.75
C LEU A 329 -6.98 -9.24 28.77
N LEU A 330 -5.70 -9.56 28.91
CA LEU A 330 -4.63 -8.56 28.91
C LEU A 330 -4.55 -7.84 27.57
N ARG A 331 -4.72 -8.55 26.45
CA ARG A 331 -4.82 -7.93 25.13
C ARG A 331 -6.09 -7.09 25.01
N LEU A 332 -7.23 -7.56 25.48
CA LEU A 332 -8.49 -6.82 25.42
C LEU A 332 -8.42 -5.50 26.20
N PHE A 333 -7.82 -5.49 27.39
CA PHE A 333 -7.77 -4.31 28.25
C PHE A 333 -6.52 -3.43 28.02
N PHE A 334 -5.35 -4.01 27.74
CA PHE A 334 -4.08 -3.27 27.71
C PHE A 334 -3.48 -3.08 26.32
N THR A 335 -4.15 -3.49 25.24
CA THR A 335 -3.75 -3.14 23.86
C THR A 335 -4.69 -2.10 23.25
N VAL A 336 -4.21 -1.38 22.23
CA VAL A 336 -4.96 -0.32 21.54
C VAL A 336 -6.08 -0.95 20.69
N ASN A 337 -7.18 -1.33 21.34
CA ASN A 337 -8.38 -1.88 20.72
C ASN A 337 -9.58 -0.95 21.00
N THR A 338 -10.44 -0.74 20.01
CA THR A 338 -11.68 0.04 20.14
C THR A 338 -12.60 -0.55 21.20
N THR A 339 -12.76 -1.87 21.25
CA THR A 339 -13.64 -2.54 22.22
C THR A 339 -13.10 -2.41 23.65
N GLY A 340 -11.78 -2.60 23.83
CA GLY A 340 -11.09 -2.42 25.11
C GLY A 340 -11.23 -1.01 25.67
N PHE A 341 -11.06 -0.01 24.80
CA PHE A 341 -11.22 1.39 25.17
C PHE A 341 -12.62 1.69 25.74
N PHE A 342 -13.69 1.21 25.09
CA PHE A 342 -15.05 1.45 25.58
C PHE A 342 -15.31 0.79 26.93
N LEU A 343 -14.82 -0.44 27.12
CA LEU A 343 -14.98 -1.15 28.39
C LEU A 343 -14.26 -0.44 29.54
N ILE A 344 -13.03 0.02 29.32
CA ILE A 344 -12.25 0.75 30.32
C ILE A 344 -12.87 2.11 30.59
N ALA A 345 -13.24 2.86 29.55
CA ALA A 345 -13.88 4.16 29.70
C ALA A 345 -15.20 4.04 30.49
N ALA A 346 -16.00 3.01 30.21
CA ALA A 346 -17.23 2.74 30.96
C ALA A 346 -16.94 2.36 32.42
N MET A 347 -15.94 1.51 32.67
CA MET A 347 -15.53 1.15 34.03
C MET A 347 -15.08 2.38 34.83
N ILE A 348 -14.17 3.20 34.28
CA ILE A 348 -13.68 4.41 34.94
C ILE A 348 -14.83 5.38 35.18
N PHE A 349 -15.72 5.58 34.20
CA PHE A 349 -16.88 6.45 34.36
C PHE A 349 -17.79 6.00 35.51
N VAL A 350 -18.07 4.70 35.62
CA VAL A 350 -18.90 4.15 36.71
C VAL A 350 -18.20 4.29 38.06
N VAL A 351 -16.90 3.98 38.12
CA VAL A 351 -16.11 4.12 39.35
C VAL A 351 -16.06 5.58 39.81
N ASP A 352 -15.82 6.52 38.91
CA ASP A 352 -15.80 7.96 39.22
C ASP A 352 -17.19 8.48 39.58
N ALA A 353 -18.26 8.03 38.92
CA ALA A 353 -19.62 8.41 39.26
C ALA A 353 -20.02 7.93 40.67
N ILE A 354 -19.69 6.67 41.01
CA ILE A 354 -19.92 6.12 42.35
C ILE A 354 -19.02 6.84 43.37
N GLY A 355 -17.74 7.03 43.05
CA GLY A 355 -16.77 7.69 43.92
C GLY A 355 -17.17 9.13 44.25
N THR A 356 -17.50 9.93 43.25
CA THR A 356 -17.97 11.31 43.43
C THR A 356 -19.28 11.38 44.20
N PHE A 357 -20.23 10.48 43.92
CA PHE A 357 -21.47 10.38 44.72
C PHE A 357 -21.18 10.04 46.18
N LEU A 358 -20.32 9.05 46.45
CA LEU A 358 -19.93 8.67 47.80
C LEU A 358 -19.17 9.79 48.53
N ILE A 359 -18.34 10.56 47.83
CA ILE A 359 -17.66 11.74 48.38
C ILE A 359 -18.70 12.76 48.82
N ILE A 360 -19.69 13.06 47.98
CA ILE A 360 -20.78 13.98 48.33
C ILE A 360 -21.50 13.46 49.58
N GLN A 361 -21.81 12.15 49.68
CA GLN A 361 -22.53 11.62 50.84
C GLN A 361 -21.71 11.60 52.14
N LYS A 362 -20.43 11.18 52.08
CA LYS A 362 -19.64 10.83 53.26
C LYS A 362 -18.66 11.91 53.71
N VAL A 363 -18.22 12.78 52.81
CA VAL A 363 -17.23 13.82 53.14
C VAL A 363 -17.96 15.12 53.49
N ARG A 364 -17.61 15.71 54.64
CA ARG A 364 -18.18 16.99 55.07
C ARG A 364 -17.71 18.09 54.12
N TYR A 365 -18.64 18.92 53.68
CA TYR A 365 -18.33 20.10 52.86
C TYR A 365 -17.42 21.07 53.62
N THR A 366 -16.36 21.51 52.95
CA THR A 366 -15.48 22.59 53.38
C THR A 366 -15.73 23.81 52.50
N GLU A 367 -16.13 24.91 53.12
CA GLU A 367 -16.40 26.16 52.43
C GLU A 367 -15.08 26.88 52.10
N ILE A 368 -14.89 27.22 50.83
CA ILE A 368 -13.74 28.01 50.37
C ILE A 368 -14.25 29.36 49.84
N ASP A 369 -14.85 29.38 48.64
CA ASP A 369 -15.28 30.64 47.99
C ASP A 369 -16.74 30.65 47.51
N TRP A 370 -17.51 29.57 47.72
CA TRP A 370 -18.88 29.45 47.19
C TRP A 370 -19.80 30.59 47.64
N SER A 371 -19.82 30.90 48.94
CA SER A 371 -20.64 31.99 49.50
C SER A 371 -20.24 33.34 48.94
N THR A 372 -18.94 33.61 48.84
CA THR A 372 -18.42 34.85 48.24
C THR A 372 -18.86 34.98 46.79
N TYR A 373 -18.82 33.91 45.99
CA TYR A 373 -19.32 33.94 44.61
C TYR A 373 -20.82 34.24 44.55
N MET A 374 -21.61 33.66 45.44
CA MET A 374 -23.05 33.94 45.51
C MET A 374 -23.34 35.40 45.89
N GLN A 375 -22.57 35.97 46.81
CA GLN A 375 -22.67 37.39 47.19
C GLN A 375 -22.26 38.34 46.06
N GLN A 376 -21.17 38.03 45.35
CA GLN A 376 -20.71 38.80 44.20
C GLN A 376 -21.76 38.80 43.07
N VAL A 377 -22.37 37.64 42.81
CA VAL A 377 -23.49 37.51 41.87
C VAL A 377 -24.70 38.29 42.35
N GLU A 378 -25.03 38.28 43.64
CA GLU A 378 -26.16 39.05 44.17
C GLU A 378 -25.96 40.57 44.01
N CYS A 379 -24.73 41.07 44.17
CA CYS A 379 -24.37 42.45 43.88
C CYS A 379 -24.64 42.82 42.41
N TYR A 380 -24.35 41.89 41.49
CA TYR A 380 -24.59 42.09 40.06
C TYR A 380 -26.08 41.98 39.68
N THR A 381 -26.76 40.93 40.14
CA THR A 381 -28.13 40.59 39.72
C THR A 381 -29.20 41.36 40.50
N LYS A 382 -29.14 41.40 41.84
CA LYS A 382 -30.19 42.04 42.65
C LYS A 382 -29.93 43.53 42.89
N LYS A 383 -28.68 43.90 43.18
CA LYS A 383 -28.30 45.31 43.44
C LYS A 383 -28.01 46.11 42.17
N ASN A 384 -27.99 45.44 41.00
CA ASN A 384 -27.70 46.01 39.68
C ASN A 384 -26.39 46.83 39.63
N ILE A 385 -25.39 46.43 40.42
CA ILE A 385 -24.06 47.07 40.43
C ILE A 385 -23.28 46.59 39.22
N ARG A 386 -22.96 47.50 38.29
CA ARG A 386 -22.21 47.20 37.06
C ARG A 386 -20.74 47.62 37.13
N ASN A 387 -20.38 48.45 38.10
CA ASN A 387 -19.00 48.86 38.33
C ASN A 387 -18.25 47.74 39.07
N TYR A 388 -17.32 47.07 38.39
CA TYR A 388 -16.57 45.91 38.94
C TYR A 388 -15.83 46.23 40.23
N SER A 389 -15.29 47.45 40.36
CA SER A 389 -14.58 47.87 41.57
C SER A 389 -15.46 47.92 42.82
N GLN A 390 -16.79 47.83 42.66
CA GLN A 390 -17.77 47.85 43.73
C GLN A 390 -18.42 46.48 43.97
N ILE A 391 -18.03 45.45 43.22
CA ILE A 391 -18.53 44.08 43.39
C ILE A 391 -17.55 43.33 44.29
N GLY A 392 -18.02 42.82 45.43
CA GLY A 392 -17.23 42.04 46.37
C GLY A 392 -18.09 41.13 47.24
N GLY A 393 -17.42 40.25 47.99
CA GLY A 393 -18.00 39.39 49.01
C GLY A 393 -17.05 39.23 50.20
N ASP A 394 -17.36 38.30 51.09
CA ASP A 394 -16.65 38.13 52.37
C ASP A 394 -15.15 37.83 52.23
N THR A 395 -14.72 37.13 51.16
CA THR A 395 -13.30 36.86 50.91
C THR A 395 -12.60 37.91 50.02
N GLY A 396 -13.32 38.94 49.54
CA GLY A 396 -12.72 40.06 48.81
C GLY A 396 -13.49 40.52 47.55
N PRO A 397 -12.90 41.46 46.78
CA PRO A 397 -13.50 41.98 45.55
C PRO A 397 -13.55 40.92 44.45
N VAL A 398 -14.42 41.12 43.46
CA VAL A 398 -14.46 40.25 42.27
C VAL A 398 -13.16 40.38 41.47
N VAL A 399 -12.48 39.26 41.24
CA VAL A 399 -11.23 39.19 40.45
C VAL A 399 -11.45 38.53 39.09
N TYR A 400 -12.64 37.99 38.84
CA TYR A 400 -12.98 37.25 37.63
C TYR A 400 -13.76 38.11 36.63
N PRO A 401 -13.59 37.86 35.32
CA PRO A 401 -14.29 38.61 34.26
C PRO A 401 -15.79 38.31 34.24
N ALA A 402 -16.54 39.07 33.44
CA ALA A 402 -18.00 38.98 33.34
C ALA A 402 -18.58 37.59 33.11
N GLY A 403 -17.85 36.74 32.38
CA GLY A 403 -18.25 35.35 32.18
C GLY A 403 -18.49 34.61 33.50
N HIS A 404 -17.65 34.84 34.52
CA HIS A 404 -17.83 34.25 35.84
C HIS A 404 -19.17 34.63 36.47
N LEU A 405 -19.49 35.93 36.55
CA LEU A 405 -20.75 36.40 37.12
C LEU A 405 -21.96 35.88 36.36
N LEU A 406 -21.88 35.81 35.03
CA LEU A 406 -22.95 35.26 34.18
C LEU A 406 -23.14 33.76 34.44
N THR A 407 -22.07 32.97 34.45
CA THR A 407 -22.16 31.53 34.72
C THR A 407 -22.67 31.25 36.13
N TYR A 408 -22.15 31.94 37.14
CA TYR A 408 -22.57 31.76 38.53
C TYR A 408 -23.95 32.36 38.82
N SER A 409 -24.49 33.26 37.98
CA SER A 409 -25.90 33.68 38.06
C SER A 409 -26.87 32.53 37.80
N VAL A 410 -26.53 31.60 36.90
CA VAL A 410 -27.32 30.39 36.64
C VAL A 410 -27.27 29.46 37.86
N PHE A 411 -26.10 29.28 38.46
CA PHE A 411 -26.00 28.47 39.69
C PHE A 411 -26.74 29.11 40.86
N HIS A 412 -26.67 30.44 40.99
CA HIS A 412 -27.38 31.18 42.03
C HIS A 412 -28.90 31.00 41.93
N THR A 413 -29.48 30.99 40.73
CA THR A 413 -30.92 30.72 40.56
C THR A 413 -31.30 29.27 40.85
N LEU A 414 -30.47 28.31 40.43
CA LEU A 414 -30.72 26.88 40.62
C LEU A 414 -30.55 26.39 42.06
N THR A 415 -29.71 27.06 42.86
CA THR A 415 -29.34 26.63 44.22
C THR A 415 -30.04 27.45 45.32
N ASN A 416 -31.17 28.09 44.98
CA ASN A 416 -31.94 28.91 45.91
C ASN A 416 -31.09 30.03 46.54
N ALA A 417 -30.49 30.87 45.67
CA ALA A 417 -29.53 31.92 46.03
C ALA A 417 -28.25 31.40 46.71
N GLY A 418 -27.77 30.21 46.33
CA GLY A 418 -26.54 29.65 46.87
C GLY A 418 -26.67 28.89 48.18
N LYS A 419 -27.87 28.81 48.76
CA LYS A 419 -28.11 28.17 50.06
C LYS A 419 -28.17 26.65 49.97
N ASP A 420 -28.63 26.11 48.85
CA ASP A 420 -28.67 24.67 48.62
C ASP A 420 -27.32 24.15 48.10
N ILE A 421 -26.40 23.89 49.04
CA ILE A 421 -25.07 23.37 48.76
C ILE A 421 -25.15 21.95 48.19
N ARG A 422 -26.15 21.15 48.58
CA ARG A 422 -26.32 19.78 48.08
C ARG A 422 -26.68 19.78 46.60
N MET A 423 -27.62 20.63 46.19
CA MET A 423 -27.93 20.82 44.79
C MET A 423 -26.71 21.27 43.99
N ALA A 424 -25.95 22.24 44.52
CA ALA A 424 -24.71 22.71 43.89
C ALA A 424 -23.70 21.56 43.68
N GLN A 425 -23.48 20.73 44.70
CA GLN A 425 -22.58 19.56 44.63
C GLN A 425 -22.99 18.58 43.52
N TYR A 426 -24.28 18.28 43.37
CA TYR A 426 -24.75 17.40 42.29
C TYR A 426 -24.63 18.03 40.90
N ILE A 427 -24.85 19.34 40.78
CA ILE A 427 -24.63 20.07 39.53
C ILE A 427 -23.16 19.97 39.13
N PHE A 428 -22.23 20.22 40.06
CA PHE A 428 -20.79 20.08 39.79
C PHE A 428 -20.37 18.63 39.51
N MET A 429 -20.97 17.65 40.17
CA MET A 429 -20.79 16.23 39.85
C MET A 429 -21.19 15.94 38.39
N GLY A 430 -22.36 16.43 37.96
CA GLY A 430 -22.82 16.30 36.59
C GLY A 430 -21.88 16.96 35.58
N LEU A 431 -21.44 18.19 35.85
CA LEU A 431 -20.47 18.90 35.00
C LEU A 431 -19.13 18.15 34.91
N TYR A 432 -18.65 17.62 36.02
CA TYR A 432 -17.44 16.80 36.06
C TYR A 432 -17.58 15.53 35.22
N LEU A 433 -18.69 14.78 35.35
CA LEU A 433 -18.94 13.57 34.59
C LEU A 433 -19.14 13.84 33.09
N ILE A 434 -19.79 14.95 32.73
CA ILE A 434 -19.91 15.39 31.33
C ILE A 434 -18.53 15.73 30.77
N ASN A 435 -17.70 16.44 31.55
CA ASN A 435 -16.32 16.73 31.15
C ASN A 435 -15.50 15.45 30.97
N LEU A 436 -15.62 14.48 31.88
CA LEU A 436 -14.97 13.18 31.76
C LEU A 436 -15.40 12.44 30.48
N LEU A 437 -16.70 12.45 30.15
CA LEU A 437 -17.21 11.89 28.91
C LEU A 437 -16.65 12.61 27.67
N ALA A 438 -16.54 13.93 27.71
CA ALA A 438 -15.95 14.73 26.65
C ALA A 438 -14.46 14.38 26.45
N VAL A 439 -13.71 14.20 27.54
CA VAL A 439 -12.30 13.77 27.52
C VAL A 439 -12.17 12.38 26.89
N PHE A 440 -12.99 11.40 27.29
CA PHE A 440 -12.98 10.07 26.65
C PHE A 440 -13.33 10.13 25.16
N ARG A 441 -14.32 10.95 24.79
CA ARG A 441 -14.68 11.16 23.38
C ARG A 441 -13.52 11.78 22.60
N LEU A 442 -12.79 12.71 23.19
CA LEU A 442 -11.60 13.33 22.60
C LEU A 442 -10.48 12.30 22.42
N TYR A 443 -10.18 11.48 23.43
CA TYR A 443 -9.16 10.43 23.30
C TYR A 443 -9.51 9.41 22.20
N TYR A 444 -10.76 8.94 22.16
CA TYR A 444 -11.23 8.02 21.13
C TYR A 444 -11.12 8.61 19.72
N LYS A 445 -11.53 9.88 19.56
CA LYS A 445 -11.47 10.57 18.28
C LYS A 445 -10.07 11.02 17.91
N SER A 446 -9.18 11.28 18.87
CA SER A 446 -7.83 11.76 18.62
C SER A 446 -7.09 10.81 17.69
N ASN A 447 -7.12 9.51 17.94
CA ASN A 447 -6.44 8.54 17.07
C ASN A 447 -6.94 8.60 15.60
N LYS A 448 -8.25 8.79 15.38
CA LYS A 448 -8.83 8.80 14.03
C LYS A 448 -8.73 10.16 13.33
N ILE A 449 -9.00 11.23 14.06
CA ILE A 449 -9.12 12.60 13.52
C ILE A 449 -7.75 13.25 13.43
N PHE A 450 -6.92 13.10 14.47
CA PHE A 450 -5.59 13.70 14.51
C PHE A 450 -4.71 13.17 13.39
N LEU A 451 -4.75 11.86 13.11
CA LEU A 451 -4.00 11.22 12.02
C LEU A 451 -4.64 11.37 10.63
N SER A 452 -5.85 11.96 10.54
CA SER A 452 -6.54 12.04 9.25
C SER A 452 -5.83 13.00 8.27
N PRO A 453 -5.63 12.60 7.00
CA PRO A 453 -5.09 13.50 5.97
C PRO A 453 -5.97 14.72 5.74
N ARG A 454 -7.29 14.57 5.91
CA ARG A 454 -8.28 15.65 5.76
C ARG A 454 -8.04 16.78 6.76
N LEU A 455 -7.85 16.45 8.04
CA LEU A 455 -7.59 17.46 9.07
C LEU A 455 -6.30 18.25 8.78
N HIS A 456 -5.23 17.55 8.38
CA HIS A 456 -3.96 18.20 8.04
C HIS A 456 -4.14 19.18 6.87
N LEU A 457 -4.84 18.76 5.81
CA LEU A 457 -5.10 19.62 4.66
C LEU A 457 -6.00 20.81 5.04
N THR A 458 -7.05 20.59 5.83
CA THR A 458 -7.92 21.68 6.31
C THR A 458 -7.15 22.69 7.15
N LEU A 459 -6.32 22.25 8.11
CA LEU A 459 -5.49 23.14 8.92
C LEU A 459 -4.52 23.95 8.06
N LEU A 460 -3.88 23.31 7.07
CA LEU A 460 -2.97 23.99 6.13
C LEU A 460 -3.73 25.02 5.27
N SER A 461 -4.90 24.65 4.75
CA SER A 461 -5.73 25.58 3.98
C SER A 461 -6.17 26.77 4.83
N CYS A 462 -6.65 26.55 6.05
CA CYS A 462 -7.01 27.64 6.98
C CYS A 462 -5.81 28.52 7.32
N HIS A 463 -4.64 27.93 7.56
CA HIS A 463 -3.40 28.66 7.82
C HIS A 463 -3.04 29.60 6.67
N ILE A 464 -3.00 29.09 5.44
CA ILE A 464 -2.68 29.88 4.24
C ILE A 464 -3.71 30.99 4.03
N VAL A 465 -5.01 30.67 4.17
CA VAL A 465 -6.08 31.66 4.01
C VAL A 465 -5.92 32.80 5.01
N VAL A 466 -5.67 32.50 6.29
CA VAL A 466 -5.49 33.54 7.31
C VAL A 466 -4.22 34.35 7.08
N LEU A 467 -3.11 33.72 6.65
CA LEU A 467 -1.90 34.44 6.27
C LEU A 467 -2.12 35.38 5.08
N VAL A 468 -2.88 34.95 4.06
CA VAL A 468 -3.22 35.79 2.91
C VAL A 468 -4.10 36.98 3.33
N ILE A 469 -5.11 36.74 4.18
CA ILE A 469 -5.96 37.81 4.73
C ILE A 469 -5.10 38.81 5.52
N PHE A 470 -4.22 38.34 6.40
CA PHE A 470 -3.33 39.21 7.18
C PHE A 470 -2.36 39.97 6.28
N GLY A 471 -1.74 39.30 5.31
CA GLY A 471 -0.83 39.93 4.36
C GLY A 471 -1.49 41.00 3.50
N TYR A 472 -2.75 40.79 3.10
CA TYR A 472 -3.48 41.73 2.26
C TYR A 472 -4.10 42.90 3.06
N HIS A 473 -4.68 42.63 4.24
CA HIS A 473 -5.47 43.62 4.98
C HIS A 473 -4.80 44.22 6.22
N MET A 474 -3.86 43.51 6.87
CA MET A 474 -3.30 43.91 8.16
C MET A 474 -1.82 44.27 8.11
N TRP A 475 -1.00 43.53 7.37
CA TRP A 475 0.44 43.77 7.29
C TRP A 475 0.76 44.89 6.30
N PHE A 476 1.69 45.77 6.70
CA PHE A 476 2.16 46.90 5.88
C PHE A 476 1.02 47.78 5.34
N ARG A 477 -0.07 47.92 6.12
CA ARG A 477 -1.24 48.73 5.76
C ARG A 477 -0.87 50.19 5.45
N SER A 478 0.18 50.71 6.07
CA SER A 478 0.78 52.03 5.81
C SER A 478 1.34 52.18 4.38
N HIS A 479 1.70 51.07 3.72
CA HIS A 479 2.30 51.02 2.39
C HIS A 479 1.36 50.42 1.32
N GLY A 480 0.05 50.32 1.60
CA GLY A 480 -0.93 49.75 0.65
C GLY A 480 -1.01 48.22 0.65
N GLY A 481 -0.43 47.55 1.65
CA GLY A 481 -0.47 46.09 1.85
C GLY A 481 0.76 45.36 1.28
N LEU A 482 0.89 44.07 1.61
CA LEU A 482 2.10 43.28 1.32
C LEU A 482 2.46 43.18 -0.18
N ARG A 483 1.47 43.18 -1.08
CA ARG A 483 1.69 43.13 -2.53
C ARG A 483 2.35 44.41 -3.07
N ALA A 484 1.89 45.58 -2.62
CA ALA A 484 2.46 46.86 -3.02
C ALA A 484 3.90 47.00 -2.49
N SER A 485 4.12 46.60 -1.23
CA SER A 485 5.46 46.58 -0.64
C SER A 485 6.43 45.61 -1.33
N LEU A 486 5.96 44.47 -1.85
CA LEU A 486 6.78 43.52 -2.63
C LEU A 486 7.15 44.06 -4.03
N ILE A 487 6.25 44.80 -4.67
CA ILE A 487 6.51 45.45 -5.97
C ILE A 487 7.50 46.61 -5.80
N GLU A 488 7.43 47.36 -4.70
CA GLU A 488 8.44 48.37 -4.37
C GLU A 488 9.80 47.74 -4.03
N LEU A 489 9.81 46.57 -3.39
CA LEU A 489 11.04 45.82 -3.07
C LEU A 489 11.79 45.39 -4.33
N SER A 490 11.08 45.02 -5.41
CA SER A 490 11.69 44.58 -6.67
C SER A 490 12.37 45.72 -7.46
N HIS A 491 12.11 46.99 -7.10
CA HIS A 491 12.67 48.17 -7.78
C HIS A 491 13.90 48.76 -7.07
N GLY A 492 14.40 48.12 -6.01
CA GLY A 492 15.65 48.53 -5.36
C GLY A 492 15.45 49.29 -4.04
N ILE A 493 16.35 48.97 -3.12
CA ILE A 493 16.36 49.20 -1.67
C ILE A 493 16.06 50.65 -1.26
N ARG A 494 14.82 50.94 -0.84
CA ARG A 494 14.53 51.81 0.32
C ARG A 494 13.09 51.70 0.84
N THR A 495 12.59 50.50 1.10
CA THR A 495 11.35 50.38 1.87
C THR A 495 11.66 50.74 3.32
N ARG A 496 11.31 51.96 3.74
CA ARG A 496 11.42 52.43 5.13
C ARG A 496 10.29 51.81 5.96
N THR A 497 10.19 50.47 5.94
CA THR A 497 9.25 49.74 6.79
C THR A 497 9.62 49.98 8.25
N GLY A 498 8.64 50.34 9.08
CA GLY A 498 8.90 50.57 10.49
C GLY A 498 9.30 49.26 11.17
N VAL A 499 10.37 49.28 11.99
CA VAL A 499 10.83 48.12 12.78
C VAL A 499 9.65 47.45 13.51
N ALA A 500 8.79 48.29 14.06
CA ALA A 500 7.58 47.93 14.76
C ALA A 500 6.62 47.12 13.84
N GLU A 501 6.33 47.60 12.63
CA GLU A 501 5.39 46.95 11.70
C GLU A 501 5.92 45.59 11.23
N THR A 502 7.23 45.49 11.04
CA THR A 502 7.92 44.24 10.71
C THR A 502 7.82 43.24 11.86
N LEU A 503 8.01 43.67 13.11
CA LEU A 503 7.83 42.82 14.28
C LEU A 503 6.37 42.36 14.44
N PHE A 504 5.40 43.23 14.17
CA PHE A 504 3.99 42.85 14.16
C PHE A 504 3.68 41.80 13.11
N ALA A 505 4.18 41.96 11.88
CA ALA A 505 4.03 40.96 10.83
C ALA A 505 4.66 39.61 11.25
N LEU A 506 5.87 39.63 11.80
CA LEU A 506 6.59 38.42 12.22
C LEU A 506 5.86 37.69 13.37
N PHE A 507 5.49 38.39 14.42
CA PHE A 507 4.85 37.80 15.60
C PHE A 507 3.42 37.35 15.31
N SER A 508 2.66 38.09 14.50
CA SER A 508 1.32 37.65 14.10
C SER A 508 1.36 36.47 13.13
N ALA A 509 2.34 36.42 12.21
CA ALA A 509 2.57 35.24 11.36
C ALA A 509 2.87 33.98 12.21
N ASN A 510 3.72 34.13 13.23
CA ASN A 510 4.06 33.04 14.14
C ASN A 510 2.85 32.59 14.98
N LEU A 511 2.04 33.52 15.48
CA LEU A 511 0.77 33.22 16.16
C LEU A 511 -0.21 32.45 15.26
N ILE A 512 -0.35 32.87 14.00
CA ILE A 512 -1.18 32.18 13.01
C ILE A 512 -0.64 30.76 12.78
N GLY A 513 0.69 30.59 12.68
CA GLY A 513 1.34 29.27 12.59
C GLY A 513 1.00 28.37 13.77
N ILE A 514 1.11 28.87 15.00
CA ILE A 514 0.80 28.12 16.22
C ILE A 514 -0.68 27.76 16.33
N THR A 515 -1.57 28.67 15.93
CA THR A 515 -3.03 28.47 15.99
C THR A 515 -3.49 27.33 15.07
N PHE A 516 -2.85 27.20 13.90
CA PHE A 516 -3.17 26.15 12.93
C PHE A 516 -2.19 24.97 12.95
N ALA A 517 -1.27 24.93 13.91
CA ALA A 517 -0.36 23.81 14.08
C ALA A 517 -1.14 22.56 14.55
N ARG A 518 -0.97 21.46 13.84
CA ARG A 518 -1.55 20.16 14.23
C ARG A 518 -1.01 19.67 15.58
N SER A 519 0.29 19.82 15.79
CA SER A 519 0.98 19.43 17.02
C SER A 519 2.06 20.45 17.31
N LEU A 520 2.19 20.86 18.57
CA LEU A 520 3.25 21.77 18.99
C LEU A 520 4.04 21.14 20.14
N HIS A 521 5.35 21.08 19.99
CA HIS A 521 6.22 20.74 21.11
C HIS A 521 6.17 21.87 22.15
N TYR A 522 6.08 21.53 23.43
CA TYR A 522 5.89 22.52 24.51
C TYR A 522 6.99 23.59 24.56
N GLN A 523 8.19 23.30 24.05
CA GLN A 523 9.28 24.27 23.93
C GLN A 523 8.95 25.45 22.99
N PHE A 524 8.10 25.26 21.99
CA PHE A 524 7.70 26.38 21.12
C PHE A 524 6.73 27.34 21.82
N TYR A 525 6.01 26.88 22.85
CA TYR A 525 5.19 27.79 23.67
C TYR A 525 6.04 28.79 24.45
N SER A 526 7.22 28.40 24.97
CA SER A 526 8.09 29.35 25.68
C SER A 526 8.66 30.42 24.75
N TRP A 527 8.92 30.08 23.48
CA TRP A 527 9.43 31.02 22.48
C TRP A 527 8.36 32.02 22.04
N TYR A 528 7.13 31.53 21.87
CA TYR A 528 5.98 32.35 21.50
C TYR A 528 5.50 33.25 22.65
N TYR A 529 5.58 32.78 23.89
CA TYR A 529 5.07 33.49 25.07
C TYR A 529 5.60 34.93 25.17
N HIS A 530 6.88 35.15 24.83
CA HIS A 530 7.50 36.48 24.87
C HIS A 530 6.99 37.44 23.77
N GLN A 531 6.31 36.94 22.73
CA GLN A 531 5.76 37.73 21.64
C GLN A 531 4.33 38.23 21.94
N LEU A 532 3.61 37.56 22.86
CA LEU A 532 2.23 37.88 23.24
C LEU A 532 2.04 39.31 23.79
N PRO A 533 2.89 39.82 24.72
CA PRO A 533 2.73 41.18 25.23
C PRO A 533 2.79 42.21 24.11
N PHE A 534 3.73 42.06 23.18
CA PHE A 534 3.84 42.97 22.04
C PHE A 534 2.58 42.94 21.18
N LEU A 535 2.04 41.75 20.85
CA LEU A 535 0.82 41.62 20.04
C LEU A 535 -0.42 42.22 20.74
N LEU A 536 -0.51 42.10 22.07
CA LEU A 536 -1.61 42.66 22.86
C LEU A 536 -1.57 44.19 22.94
N PHE A 537 -0.38 44.79 23.02
CA PHE A 537 -0.21 46.23 23.24
C PHE A 537 0.20 47.00 21.98
N TRP A 538 0.28 46.33 20.82
CA TRP A 538 0.72 46.91 19.55
C TRP A 538 -0.01 48.19 19.12
N ASN A 539 -1.32 48.30 19.40
CA ASN A 539 -2.17 49.40 18.91
C ASN A 539 -2.86 50.19 20.04
N SER A 540 -2.23 50.30 21.21
CA SER A 540 -2.72 51.17 22.29
C SER A 540 -2.45 52.65 21.95
N ASN A 541 -3.13 53.17 20.93
CA ASN A 541 -3.21 54.59 20.61
C ASN A 541 -4.57 55.20 21.00
N THR A 542 -5.35 54.52 21.84
CA THR A 542 -6.45 55.14 22.58
C THR A 542 -5.96 55.57 23.94
N ALA A 543 -6.07 56.87 24.20
CA ALA A 543 -5.83 57.52 25.48
C ALA A 543 -6.48 56.75 26.64
N ALA A 544 -5.67 56.01 27.39
CA ALA A 544 -5.97 55.65 28.76
C ALA A 544 -4.84 56.22 29.61
N VAL A 545 -5.20 57.23 30.39
CA VAL A 545 -4.43 57.85 31.46
C VAL A 545 -3.45 56.85 32.09
N VAL A 546 -2.17 56.93 31.71
CA VAL A 546 -1.09 56.28 32.46
C VAL A 546 -0.90 57.09 33.74
N LYS A 547 -1.77 56.85 34.72
CA LYS A 547 -1.38 56.99 36.11
C LYS A 547 -0.98 55.59 36.58
N GLN A 548 0.33 55.47 36.73
CA GLN A 548 1.13 54.34 37.20
C GLN A 548 1.50 53.28 36.15
N PRO A 549 2.82 53.01 35.98
CA PRO A 549 3.25 51.81 35.28
C PRO A 549 2.87 50.60 36.13
N THR A 550 2.07 49.70 35.56
CA THR A 550 1.86 48.37 36.11
C THR A 550 3.20 47.63 36.10
N VAL A 551 3.84 47.58 37.28
CA VAL A 551 5.00 46.75 37.55
C VAL A 551 4.60 45.30 37.30
N VAL A 552 5.28 44.63 36.37
CA VAL A 552 5.18 43.18 36.17
C VAL A 552 5.72 42.51 37.44
N PRO A 553 4.90 41.81 38.25
CA PRO A 553 5.24 41.45 39.63
C PRO A 553 6.49 40.57 39.79
N TRP A 554 6.93 39.90 38.73
CA TRP A 554 8.00 38.90 38.78
C TRP A 554 9.37 39.44 38.35
N LEU A 555 9.46 40.72 37.96
CA LEU A 555 10.71 41.36 37.54
C LEU A 555 11.29 42.35 38.57
N SER A 556 10.59 42.63 39.68
CA SER A 556 11.11 43.48 40.75
C SER A 556 11.86 42.64 41.78
N MET A 557 13.09 42.22 41.44
CA MET A 557 14.02 41.69 42.42
C MET A 557 14.66 42.88 43.16
N VAL A 558 14.16 43.22 44.34
CA VAL A 558 14.75 44.25 45.19
C VAL A 558 15.99 43.65 45.85
N ILE A 559 17.17 44.00 45.34
CA ILE A 559 18.43 43.74 46.05
C ILE A 559 18.49 44.73 47.21
N LYS A 560 18.24 44.24 48.43
CA LYS A 560 18.57 44.98 49.66
C LYS A 560 20.07 44.84 49.87
N ASN A 561 20.81 45.93 49.64
CA ASN A 561 22.14 46.04 50.22
C ASN A 561 21.99 46.26 51.73
N GLY A 562 22.69 45.45 52.52
CA GLY A 562 22.74 45.52 53.97
C GLY A 562 23.46 46.76 54.49
#